data_AF-X1PGA0-F1
#
_entry.id   AF-X1PGA0-F1
#
_cell.length_a   1.000
_cell.length_b   1.000
_cell.length_c   1.000
_cell.angle_alpha   90.00
_cell.angle_beta   90.00
_cell.angle_gamma   90.00
#
_symmetry.space_group_name_H-M   'P 1'
#
loop_
_entity.id
_entity.type
_entity.pdbx_description
1 polymer ?
#
loop_
_entity_poly.entity_id
_entity_poly.type
_entity_poly.pdbx_seq_one_letter_code
_entity_poly.pdbx_strand_id
1 'polypeptide(L)'
;DAADGVNKLLSGPTDSLESKPHNVFRGGHGLVSTALDYLRFCQMLLNKGLLDGKRILSRKTVELMTTNHLAPELMPFEIGGTYSPGYGYGLGFGVLMDVGQCQTIGSEAEYGWSG
;
A
#
# COMPACT_ATOMS: atom_id res chain seq x y z
N ASP A 1 14.11 18.23 37.63
CA ASP A 1 14.34 19.52 36.93
C ASP A 1 15.26 19.28 35.74
N ALA A 2 14.78 18.89 34.56
CA ALA A 2 13.99 19.63 33.57
C ALA A 2 14.79 20.72 32.83
N ALA A 3 15.47 20.34 31.73
CA ALA A 3 15.40 20.98 30.40
C ALA A 3 16.48 20.40 29.46
N ASP A 4 16.16 20.36 28.16
CA ASP A 4 17.06 20.18 26.99
C ASP A 4 17.35 18.75 26.52
N GLY A 5 16.29 17.93 26.48
CA GLY A 5 16.22 16.72 25.63
C GLY A 5 15.97 17.09 24.17
N VAL A 6 16.95 17.73 23.53
CA VAL A 6 16.87 18.04 22.10
C VAL A 6 16.98 16.72 21.32
N ASN A 7 15.99 16.45 20.47
CA ASN A 7 16.01 15.39 19.48
C ASN A 7 17.32 15.45 18.68
N LYS A 8 18.31 14.67 19.09
CA LYS A 8 19.52 14.49 18.30
C LYS A 8 19.13 13.56 17.17
N LEU A 9 18.88 14.12 15.99
CA LEU A 9 18.82 13.36 14.75
C LEU A 9 20.02 12.42 14.74
N LEU A 10 19.75 11.12 14.82
CA LEU A 10 20.77 10.12 14.59
C LEU A 10 21.17 10.31 13.13
N SER A 11 22.35 10.89 12.90
CA SER A 11 22.97 10.91 11.58
C SER A 11 23.26 9.46 11.20
N GLY A 12 22.29 8.84 10.52
CA GLY A 12 22.46 7.56 9.90
C GLY A 12 23.48 7.66 8.75
N PRO A 13 23.86 6.54 8.13
CA PRO A 13 24.85 6.49 7.05
C PRO A 13 24.46 7.29 5.78
N THR A 14 23.32 7.98 5.81
CA THR A 14 22.71 8.79 4.75
C THR A 14 23.34 10.16 4.54
N ASP A 15 24.21 10.66 5.43
CA ASP A 15 24.94 11.94 5.20
C ASP A 15 25.81 11.89 3.93
N SER A 16 26.10 10.69 3.41
CA SER A 16 26.82 10.47 2.15
C SER A 16 25.92 10.35 0.91
N LEU A 17 24.61 10.14 1.09
CA LEU A 17 23.65 9.97 -0.02
C LEU A 17 23.18 11.30 -0.62
N GLU A 18 23.31 12.41 0.11
CA GLU A 18 22.87 13.74 -0.37
C GLU A 18 23.87 14.44 -1.29
N SER A 19 25.08 13.89 -1.48
CA SER A 19 26.18 14.56 -2.20
C SER A 19 26.17 14.38 -3.72
N LYS A 20 25.21 13.65 -4.29
CA LYS A 20 25.07 13.46 -5.75
C LYS A 20 23.58 13.52 -6.12
N PRO A 21 23.19 14.11 -7.26
CA PRO A 21 21.82 13.97 -7.75
C PRO A 21 21.56 12.50 -8.03
N HIS A 22 20.84 11.86 -7.11
CA HIS A 22 20.38 10.49 -7.28
C HIS A 22 19.15 10.57 -8.17
N ASN A 23 19.27 10.12 -9.42
CA ASN A 23 18.13 9.87 -10.32
C ASN A 23 17.31 8.66 -9.79
N VAL A 24 16.78 8.77 -8.58
CA VAL A 24 15.92 7.75 -7.97
C VAL A 24 14.48 8.17 -8.27
N PHE A 25 13.84 7.43 -9.16
CA PHE A 25 12.41 7.58 -9.40
C PHE A 25 11.65 7.13 -8.16
N ARG A 26 10.75 7.99 -7.69
CA ARG A 26 9.95 7.74 -6.48
C ARG A 26 8.79 6.82 -6.85
N GLY A 27 8.85 5.57 -6.37
CA GLY A 27 7.82 4.55 -6.66
C GLY A 27 6.57 4.67 -5.79
N GLY A 28 6.68 5.28 -4.60
CA GLY A 28 5.56 5.44 -3.66
C GLY A 28 4.71 6.70 -3.91
N HIS A 29 5.24 7.69 -4.63
CA HIS A 29 4.55 8.92 -4.96
C HIS A 29 5.16 9.59 -6.19
N GLY A 30 4.35 10.23 -7.03
CA GLY A 30 4.83 11.02 -8.17
C GLY A 30 4.71 10.36 -9.55
N LEU A 31 4.07 9.19 -9.65
CA LEU A 31 3.62 8.67 -10.93
C LEU A 31 2.44 9.51 -11.45
N VAL A 32 2.50 9.90 -12.72
CA VAL A 32 1.43 10.62 -13.41
C VAL A 32 0.98 9.81 -14.62
N SER A 33 -0.34 9.73 -14.83
CA SER A 33 -0.93 8.96 -15.92
C SER A 33 -2.34 9.47 -16.24
N THR A 34 -3.01 8.86 -17.22
CA THR A 34 -4.41 9.17 -17.52
C THR A 34 -5.36 8.29 -16.72
N ALA A 35 -6.62 8.73 -16.56
CA ALA A 35 -7.65 7.91 -15.92
C ALA A 35 -7.83 6.55 -16.64
N LEU A 36 -7.70 6.54 -17.97
CA LEU A 36 -7.82 5.32 -18.78
C LEU A 36 -6.66 4.35 -18.51
N ASP A 37 -5.44 4.85 -18.40
CA ASP A 37 -4.27 4.02 -18.09
C ASP A 37 -4.39 3.40 -16.70
N TYR A 38 -4.88 4.17 -15.72
CA TYR A 38 -5.12 3.67 -14.37
C TYR A 38 -6.23 2.62 -14.32
N LEU A 39 -7.32 2.83 -15.06
CA LEU A 39 -8.37 1.82 -15.21
C LEU A 39 -7.83 0.51 -15.80
N ARG A 40 -6.95 0.59 -16.80
CA ARG A 40 -6.29 -0.59 -17.40
C ARG A 40 -5.42 -1.33 -16.39
N PHE A 41 -4.72 -0.61 -15.51
CA PHE A 41 -3.99 -1.20 -14.39
C PHE A 41 -4.93 -1.93 -13.41
N CYS A 42 -6.01 -1.28 -12.97
CA CYS A 42 -7.01 -1.92 -12.10
C CYS A 42 -7.64 -3.16 -12.76
N GLN A 43 -7.97 -3.07 -14.06
CA GLN A 43 -8.52 -4.18 -14.82
C GLN A 43 -7.54 -5.36 -14.91
N MET A 44 -6.23 -5.10 -15.04
CA MET A 44 -5.19 -6.12 -15.02
C MET A 44 -5.17 -6.88 -13.68
N LEU A 45 -5.30 -6.17 -12.55
CA LEU A 45 -5.38 -6.77 -11.22
C LEU A 45 -6.67 -7.58 -11.03
N LEU A 46 -7.82 -7.01 -11.42
CA LEU A 46 -9.13 -7.67 -11.39
C LEU A 46 -9.12 -8.98 -12.19
N ASN A 47 -8.45 -8.97 -13.35
CA ASN A 47 -8.25 -10.13 -14.21
C ASN A 47 -7.11 -11.06 -13.76
N LYS A 48 -6.65 -10.95 -12.50
CA LYS A 48 -5.61 -11.81 -11.90
C LYS A 48 -4.29 -11.80 -12.69
N GLY A 49 -3.87 -10.61 -13.13
CA GLY A 49 -2.60 -10.38 -13.78
C GLY A 49 -2.65 -10.40 -15.32
N LEU A 50 -3.84 -10.48 -15.93
CA LEU A 50 -4.02 -10.55 -17.37
C LEU A 50 -4.67 -9.28 -17.92
N LEU A 51 -4.10 -8.69 -18.98
CA LEU A 51 -4.70 -7.56 -19.67
C LEU A 51 -4.55 -7.76 -21.18
N ASP A 52 -5.64 -7.63 -21.94
CA ASP A 52 -5.65 -7.75 -23.39
C ASP A 52 -4.93 -9.01 -23.92
N GLY A 53 -5.17 -10.15 -23.25
CA GLY A 53 -4.57 -11.44 -23.60
C GLY A 53 -3.10 -11.60 -23.19
N LYS A 54 -2.47 -10.59 -22.59
CA LYS A 54 -1.07 -10.64 -22.13
C LYS A 54 -1.00 -10.80 -20.61
N ARG A 55 -0.16 -11.72 -20.15
CA ARG A 55 0.13 -11.92 -18.73
C ARG A 55 1.21 -10.94 -18.28
N ILE A 56 0.82 -10.02 -17.41
CA ILE A 56 1.71 -9.03 -16.78
C ILE A 56 2.22 -9.55 -15.44
N LEU A 57 1.32 -10.12 -14.63
CA LEU A 57 1.64 -10.77 -13.35
C LEU A 57 1.14 -12.21 -13.35
N SER A 58 1.81 -13.08 -12.60
CA SER A 58 1.26 -14.41 -12.35
C SER A 58 0.00 -14.29 -11.49
N ARG A 59 -0.97 -15.19 -11.70
CA ARG A 59 -2.18 -15.25 -10.86
C ARG A 59 -1.81 -15.37 -9.37
N LYS A 60 -0.79 -16.18 -9.05
CA LYS A 60 -0.32 -16.39 -7.68
C LYS A 60 0.33 -15.15 -7.08
N THR A 61 0.95 -14.31 -7.89
CA THR A 61 1.49 -13.02 -7.45
C THR A 61 0.37 -12.09 -7.02
N VAL A 62 -0.70 -11.98 -7.82
CA VAL A 62 -1.86 -11.15 -7.45
C VAL A 62 -2.51 -11.67 -6.18
N GLU A 63 -2.72 -12.99 -6.06
CA GLU A 63 -3.24 -13.60 -4.83
C GLU A 63 -2.37 -13.26 -3.60
N LEU A 64 -1.05 -13.31 -3.73
CA LEU A 64 -0.14 -12.94 -2.64
C LEU A 64 -0.23 -11.44 -2.31
N MET A 65 -0.35 -10.57 -3.32
CA MET A 65 -0.49 -9.12 -3.13
C MET A 65 -1.76 -8.75 -2.38
N THR A 66 -2.85 -9.49 -2.59
CA THR A 66 -4.18 -9.21 -2.03
C THR A 66 -4.54 -10.12 -0.85
N THR A 67 -3.57 -10.81 -0.26
CA THR A 67 -3.75 -11.57 0.99
C THR A 67 -3.34 -10.69 2.17
N ASN A 68 -4.05 -10.77 3.29
CA ASN A 68 -3.61 -10.07 4.50
C ASN A 68 -2.25 -10.60 4.99
N HIS A 69 -1.29 -9.70 5.17
CA HIS A 69 0.03 -9.98 5.74
C HIS A 69 0.19 -9.44 7.17
N LEU A 70 -0.84 -8.81 7.74
CA LEU A 70 -0.82 -8.34 9.13
C LEU A 70 -1.20 -9.46 10.09
N ALA A 71 -0.45 -9.53 11.20
CA ALA A 71 -0.85 -10.35 12.34
C ALA A 71 -2.12 -9.79 13.00
N PRO A 72 -2.97 -10.62 13.63
CA PRO A 72 -4.21 -10.17 14.27
C PRO A 72 -4.02 -9.02 15.26
N GLU A 73 -2.89 -8.98 15.97
CA GLU A 73 -2.58 -7.98 16.99
C GLU A 73 -2.25 -6.60 16.40
N LEU A 74 -1.97 -6.54 15.10
CA LEU A 74 -1.75 -5.30 14.35
C LEU A 74 -3.03 -4.76 13.71
N MET A 75 -4.16 -5.44 13.91
CA MET A 75 -5.47 -5.04 13.39
C MET A 75 -6.40 -4.58 14.54
N PRO A 76 -7.20 -3.51 14.35
CA PRO A 76 -7.24 -2.66 13.16
C PRO A 76 -5.98 -1.80 13.03
N PHE A 77 -5.44 -1.71 11.81
CA PHE A 77 -4.34 -0.80 11.54
C PHE A 77 -4.86 0.64 11.40
N GLU A 78 -3.95 1.61 11.56
CA GLU A 78 -4.26 3.04 11.49
C GLU A 78 -3.43 3.70 10.39
N ILE A 79 -4.07 4.50 9.55
CA ILE A 79 -3.40 5.36 8.56
C ILE A 79 -3.89 6.79 8.76
N GLY A 80 -2.97 7.71 9.06
CA GLY A 80 -3.27 9.14 9.18
C GLY A 80 -4.34 9.47 10.23
N GLY A 81 -4.38 8.78 11.36
CA GLY A 81 -5.39 9.01 12.41
C GLY A 81 -6.68 8.21 12.24
N THR A 82 -6.82 7.42 11.18
CA THR A 82 -8.05 6.68 10.86
C THR A 82 -7.82 5.18 10.99
N TYR A 83 -8.57 4.54 11.89
CA TYR A 83 -8.60 3.09 12.03
C TYR A 83 -9.34 2.44 10.86
N SER A 84 -8.85 1.28 10.43
CA SER A 84 -9.45 0.47 9.37
C SER A 84 -10.03 -0.85 9.93
N PRO A 85 -11.16 -0.81 10.66
CA PRO A 85 -11.78 -2.01 11.20
C PRO A 85 -12.25 -2.94 10.06
N GLY A 86 -12.17 -4.26 10.27
CA GLY A 86 -12.52 -5.24 9.24
C GLY A 86 -11.57 -5.33 8.04
N TYR A 87 -10.52 -4.49 7.97
CA TYR A 87 -9.51 -4.54 6.92
C TYR A 87 -8.19 -5.15 7.43
N GLY A 88 -7.58 -5.97 6.58
CA GLY A 88 -6.16 -6.32 6.64
C GLY A 88 -5.34 -5.49 5.66
N TYR A 89 -4.03 -5.75 5.61
CA TYR A 89 -3.14 -5.09 4.64
C TYR A 89 -2.28 -6.10 3.89
N GLY A 90 -2.38 -6.05 2.57
CA GLY A 90 -1.63 -6.84 1.61
C GLY A 90 -0.31 -6.20 1.18
N LEU A 91 0.29 -6.71 0.11
CA LEU A 91 1.49 -6.08 -0.48
C LEU A 91 1.07 -4.92 -1.39
N GLY A 92 0.78 -3.78 -0.77
CA GLY A 92 0.40 -2.54 -1.44
C GLY A 92 -1.09 -2.21 -1.44
N PHE A 93 -1.93 -3.00 -0.76
CA PHE A 93 -3.38 -2.80 -0.73
C PHE A 93 -3.95 -3.01 0.67
N GLY A 94 -4.94 -2.22 1.07
CA GLY A 94 -5.89 -2.65 2.10
C GLY A 94 -6.81 -3.71 1.53
N VAL A 95 -7.15 -4.72 2.32
CA VAL A 95 -8.00 -5.85 1.90
C VAL A 95 -9.16 -6.01 2.88
N LEU A 96 -10.39 -6.00 2.40
CA LEU A 96 -11.58 -6.18 3.23
C LEU A 96 -11.71 -7.65 3.65
N MET A 97 -11.63 -7.90 4.96
CA MET A 97 -11.63 -9.23 5.56
C MET A 97 -12.95 -9.54 6.30
N ASP A 98 -13.61 -8.53 6.87
CA ASP A 98 -14.85 -8.67 7.62
C ASP A 98 -15.78 -7.48 7.33
N VAL A 99 -16.89 -7.75 6.63
CA VAL A 99 -17.88 -6.75 6.23
C VAL A 99 -18.69 -6.23 7.44
N GLY A 100 -18.87 -7.04 8.48
CA GLY A 100 -19.59 -6.63 9.69
C GLY A 100 -18.80 -5.59 10.49
N GLN A 101 -17.47 -5.68 10.43
CA GLN A 101 -16.58 -4.74 11.12
C GLN A 101 -16.23 -3.49 10.30
N CYS A 102 -16.31 -3.53 8.97
CA CYS A 102 -15.78 -2.44 8.13
C CYS A 102 -16.61 -1.15 8.13
N GLN A 103 -17.82 -1.17 8.71
CA GLN A 103 -18.72 -0.02 8.86
C GLN A 103 -19.07 0.68 7.53
N THR A 104 -18.80 0.03 6.39
CA THR A 104 -19.08 0.53 5.04
C THR A 104 -19.63 -0.60 4.17
N ILE A 105 -20.16 -0.26 3.01
CA ILE A 105 -20.59 -1.24 2.02
C ILE A 105 -19.36 -1.71 1.25
N GLY A 106 -19.18 -3.02 1.17
CA GLY A 106 -18.10 -3.65 0.42
C GLY A 106 -18.31 -5.16 0.30
N SER A 107 -17.40 -5.82 -0.42
CA SER A 107 -17.38 -7.28 -0.51
C SER A 107 -16.12 -7.85 0.11
N GLU A 108 -16.22 -9.02 0.74
CA GLU A 108 -15.01 -9.73 1.20
C GLU A 108 -14.00 -9.90 0.06
N ALA A 109 -12.72 -9.75 0.39
CA ALA A 109 -11.59 -9.75 -0.54
C ALA A 109 -11.55 -8.59 -1.55
N GLU A 110 -12.44 -7.59 -1.45
CA GLU A 110 -12.21 -6.30 -2.10
C GLU A 110 -10.88 -5.71 -1.62
N TYR A 111 -10.10 -5.13 -2.53
CA TYR A 111 -8.82 -4.54 -2.20
C TYR A 111 -8.58 -3.23 -2.94
N GLY A 112 -7.86 -2.32 -2.28
CA GLY A 112 -7.64 -0.97 -2.79
C GLY A 112 -6.64 -0.20 -1.95
N TRP A 113 -6.45 1.08 -2.27
CA TRP A 113 -5.60 1.99 -1.53
C TRP A 113 -6.24 3.38 -1.51
N SER A 114 -5.79 4.25 -0.60
CA SER A 114 -6.40 5.56 -0.34
C SER A 114 -6.22 6.59 -1.45
N GLY A 115 -5.52 6.25 -2.53
CA GLY A 115 -5.02 7.18 -3.54
C GLY A 115 -3.54 7.43 -3.40
#